data_AF-A0A3M0Z064-F1
#
_entry.id   AF-A0A3M0Z064-F1
#
_cell.length_a   1.000
_cell.length_b   1.000
_cell.length_c   1.000
_cell.angle_alpha   90.00
_cell.angle_beta   90.00
_cell.angle_gamma   90.00
#
_symmetry.space_group_name_H-M   'P 1'
#
loop_
_entity.id
_entity.type
_entity.pdbx_description
1 polymer ?
#
loop_
_entity_poly.entity_id
_entity_poly.type
_entity_poly.pdbx_seq_one_letter_code
_entity_poly.pdbx_strand_id
1 'polypeptide(L)'
;MSHYDIFPTFLDIAGMSYSEAEPLPGRSFADRLRGETPPSSHDHRDIVIFDEYGPVRMIRDRHWKYIHRYPYGPHELYDLENDPEEVFNLADHADYAHIVQDMRKRLEGWFMTYSQPEIDGRSQGVTGKGQIDWADHRARGGRRYFPR
;
A
#
# COMPACT_ATOMS: atom_id res chain seq x y z
N MET A 1 3.31 11.10 -4.48
CA MET A 1 4.11 10.17 -5.31
C MET A 1 4.31 8.91 -4.48
N SER A 2 3.97 7.76 -5.05
CA SER A 2 4.21 6.42 -4.50
C SER A 2 4.98 5.58 -5.52
N HIS A 3 5.43 4.38 -5.13
CA HIS A 3 6.15 3.48 -6.05
C HIS A 3 5.33 3.14 -7.31
N TYR A 4 4.00 2.99 -7.17
CA TYR A 4 3.11 2.64 -8.26
C TYR A 4 2.99 3.74 -9.33
N ASP A 5 3.41 4.97 -9.04
CA ASP A 5 3.39 6.09 -9.99
C ASP A 5 4.54 6.03 -11.01
N ILE A 6 5.58 5.23 -10.76
CA ILE A 6 6.78 5.16 -11.61
C ILE A 6 6.44 4.61 -13.00
N PHE A 7 5.74 3.47 -13.06
CA PHE A 7 5.38 2.83 -14.33
C PHE A 7 4.51 3.71 -15.25
N PRO A 8 3.37 4.27 -14.81
CA PRO A 8 2.59 5.19 -15.63
C PRO A 8 3.37 6.46 -16.01
N THR A 9 4.31 6.92 -15.17
CA THR A 9 5.21 8.03 -15.52
C THR A 9 6.17 7.68 -16.66
N PHE A 10 6.74 6.47 -16.67
CA PHE A 10 7.59 6.03 -17.78
C PHE A 10 6.82 5.84 -19.08
N LEU A 11 5.59 5.32 -19.01
CA LEU A 11 4.72 5.22 -20.19
C LEU A 11 4.46 6.59 -20.82
N ASP A 12 4.10 7.57 -20.00
CA ASP A 12 3.89 8.96 -20.42
C ASP A 12 5.17 9.59 -21.02
N ILE A 13 6.30 9.47 -20.33
CA ILE A 13 7.59 9.98 -20.83
C ILE A 13 7.96 9.33 -22.18
N ALA A 14 7.67 8.04 -22.35
CA ALA A 14 7.94 7.32 -23.59
C ALA A 14 6.90 7.54 -24.69
N GLY A 15 5.80 8.26 -24.42
CA GLY A 15 4.69 8.44 -25.36
C GLY A 15 3.96 7.12 -25.68
N MET A 16 4.00 6.14 -24.77
CA MET A 16 3.37 4.84 -24.94
C MET A 16 2.01 4.80 -24.25
N SER A 17 1.06 4.07 -24.84
CA SER A 17 -0.20 3.73 -24.19
C SER A 17 -0.12 2.35 -23.54
N TYR A 18 -0.76 2.21 -22.38
CA TYR A 18 -0.99 0.93 -21.73
C TYR A 18 -2.38 0.43 -22.09
N SER A 19 -2.45 -0.79 -22.62
CA SER A 19 -3.67 -1.36 -23.21
C SER A 19 -4.20 -2.58 -22.45
N GLU A 20 -3.64 -2.87 -21.27
CA GLU A 20 -4.22 -3.94 -20.46
C GLU A 20 -5.58 -3.54 -19.90
N ALA A 21 -6.40 -4.54 -19.62
CA ALA A 21 -7.79 -4.37 -19.20
C ALA A 21 -7.93 -3.76 -17.79
N GLU A 22 -6.91 -3.93 -16.95
CA GLU A 22 -6.95 -3.50 -15.55
C GLU A 22 -6.38 -2.09 -15.37
N PRO A 23 -7.03 -1.21 -14.60
CA PRO A 23 -6.53 0.12 -14.32
C PRO A 23 -5.24 0.05 -13.48
N LEU A 24 -4.25 0.87 -13.82
CA LEU A 24 -3.05 1.02 -13.01
C LEU A 24 -3.37 1.74 -11.68
N PRO A 25 -2.79 1.33 -10.54
CA PRO A 25 -3.01 1.98 -9.25
C PRO A 25 -2.34 3.35 -9.13
N GLY A 26 -1.27 3.59 -9.90
CA GLY A 26 -0.55 4.86 -9.92
C GLY A 26 -0.99 5.79 -11.04
N ARG A 27 -0.47 7.02 -11.00
CA ARG A 27 -0.68 8.04 -12.05
C ARG A 27 0.64 8.69 -12.42
N SER A 28 0.75 9.10 -13.69
CA SER A 28 1.94 9.81 -14.16
C SER A 28 2.14 11.12 -13.39
N PHE A 29 3.40 11.44 -13.08
CA PHE A 29 3.82 12.76 -12.61
C PHE A 29 4.83 13.42 -13.56
N ALA A 30 4.86 13.01 -14.84
CA ALA A 30 5.77 13.54 -15.85
C ALA A 30 5.66 15.07 -16.00
N ASP A 31 4.45 15.63 -15.93
CA ASP A 31 4.21 17.07 -15.98
C ASP A 31 5.00 17.83 -14.90
N ARG A 32 5.14 17.25 -13.70
CA ARG A 32 5.94 17.83 -12.61
C ARG A 32 7.43 17.80 -12.92
N LEU A 33 7.90 16.72 -13.57
CA LEU A 33 9.29 16.60 -14.01
C LEU A 33 9.63 17.58 -15.14
N ARG A 34 8.66 17.88 -16.01
CA ARG A 34 8.80 18.84 -17.12
C ARG A 34 8.63 20.31 -16.68
N GLY A 35 8.23 20.56 -15.44
CA GLY A 35 7.94 21.91 -14.94
C GLY A 35 6.65 22.51 -15.49
N GLU A 36 5.75 21.68 -16.03
CA GLU A 36 4.48 22.06 -16.65
C GLU A 36 3.35 22.23 -15.61
N THR A 37 3.61 21.87 -14.36
CA THR A 37 2.68 22.01 -13.22
C THR A 37 2.88 23.38 -12.55
N PRO A 38 1.92 24.33 -12.63
CA PRO A 38 2.04 25.59 -11.92
C PRO A 38 2.19 25.38 -10.39
N PRO A 39 2.89 26.28 -9.67
CA PRO A 39 3.05 26.17 -8.21
C PRO A 39 1.70 26.15 -7.47
N SER A 40 0.63 26.68 -8.07
CA SER A 40 -0.73 26.68 -7.51
C SER A 40 -1.52 25.41 -7.81
N SER A 41 -1.10 24.58 -8.77
CA SER A 41 -1.71 23.27 -9.03
C SER A 41 -1.06 22.20 -8.17
N HIS A 42 -0.89 22.48 -6.87
CA HIS A 42 -0.75 21.42 -5.90
C HIS A 42 -1.99 20.55 -6.09
N ASP A 43 -1.82 19.40 -6.74
CA ASP A 43 -2.78 18.34 -6.71
C ASP A 43 -2.94 18.00 -5.22
N HIS A 44 -4.01 18.51 -4.60
CA HIS A 44 -4.36 18.28 -3.19
C HIS A 44 -4.81 16.82 -2.98
N ARG A 45 -4.50 15.93 -3.92
CA ARG A 45 -4.60 14.50 -3.69
C ARG A 45 -3.65 14.16 -2.56
N ASP A 46 -4.24 13.83 -1.42
CA ASP A 46 -3.56 13.16 -0.35
C ASP A 46 -2.73 12.04 -0.97
N ILE A 47 -1.42 12.09 -0.76
CA ILE A 47 -0.54 11.01 -1.20
C ILE A 47 -0.90 9.83 -0.32
N VAL A 48 -1.74 8.95 -0.84
CA VAL A 48 -2.14 7.73 -0.14
C VAL A 48 -1.20 6.61 -0.58
N ILE A 49 -0.41 6.11 0.36
CA ILE A 49 0.49 4.99 0.18
C ILE A 49 -0.21 3.74 0.69
N PHE A 50 -0.30 2.72 -0.16
CA PHE A 50 -0.76 1.39 0.20
C PHE A 50 0.43 0.44 0.17
N ASP A 51 0.51 -0.49 1.13
CA ASP A 51 1.59 -1.48 1.20
C ASP A 51 1.07 -2.82 1.74
N GLU A 52 1.74 -3.92 1.37
CA GLU A 52 1.43 -5.28 1.81
C GLU A 52 2.71 -6.06 2.13
N TYR A 53 2.71 -6.69 3.31
CA TYR A 53 3.77 -7.62 3.71
C TYR A 53 3.16 -8.87 4.34
N GLY A 54 3.01 -9.92 3.52
CA GLY A 54 2.27 -11.12 3.92
C GLY A 54 0.83 -10.76 4.32
N PRO A 55 0.33 -11.22 5.48
CA PRO A 55 -1.04 -10.93 5.92
C PRO A 55 -1.21 -9.55 6.56
N VAL A 56 -0.31 -8.60 6.27
CA VAL A 56 -0.33 -7.24 6.82
C VAL A 56 -0.51 -6.27 5.68
N ARG A 57 -1.47 -5.36 5.82
CA ARG A 57 -1.71 -4.28 4.86
C ARG A 57 -1.66 -2.93 5.56
N MET A 58 -1.20 -1.91 4.85
CA MET A 58 -1.05 -0.56 5.38
C MET A 58 -1.66 0.46 4.41
N ILE A 59 -2.30 1.48 4.95
CA ILE A 59 -2.67 2.71 4.25
C ILE A 59 -2.08 3.89 5.04
N ARG A 60 -1.43 4.81 4.35
CA ARG A 60 -0.90 6.04 4.91
C ARG A 60 -1.29 7.22 4.04
N ASP A 61 -1.93 8.22 4.62
CA ASP A 61 -2.07 9.53 4.02
C ASP A 61 -1.18 10.56 4.76
N ARG A 62 -1.48 11.85 4.59
CA ARG A 62 -0.70 12.92 5.21
C ARG A 62 -0.82 12.92 6.73
N HIS A 63 -1.99 12.59 7.27
CA HIS A 63 -2.30 12.73 8.70
C HIS A 63 -2.32 11.38 9.41
N TRP A 64 -2.74 10.31 8.73
CA TRP A 64 -2.96 9.02 9.37
C TRP A 64 -2.16 7.91 8.71
N LYS A 65 -1.66 6.99 9.55
CA LYS A 65 -1.18 5.68 9.11
C LYS A 65 -1.97 4.60 9.83
N TYR A 66 -2.53 3.67 9.06
CA TYR A 66 -3.27 2.53 9.57
C TYR A 66 -2.67 1.23 9.06
N ILE A 67 -2.45 0.28 9.97
CA ILE A 67 -1.92 -1.06 9.69
C ILE A 67 -2.94 -2.09 10.13
N HIS A 68 -3.40 -2.90 9.19
CA HIS A 68 -4.33 -4.00 9.42
C HIS A 68 -3.60 -5.34 9.31
N ARG A 69 -3.70 -6.17 10.36
CA ARG A 69 -3.08 -7.50 10.43
C ARG A 69 -4.16 -8.56 10.39
N TYR A 70 -4.16 -9.37 9.34
CA TYR A 70 -5.09 -10.48 9.19
C TYR A 70 -4.57 -11.75 9.88
N PRO A 71 -5.46 -12.62 10.38
CA PRO A 71 -6.91 -12.45 10.46
C PRO A 71 -7.40 -11.69 11.71
N TYR A 72 -6.54 -11.43 12.71
CA TYR A 72 -7.01 -11.03 14.05
C TYR A 72 -6.38 -9.77 14.65
N GLY A 73 -5.27 -9.24 14.11
CA GLY A 73 -4.55 -8.13 14.73
C GLY A 73 -3.28 -8.53 15.50
N PRO A 74 -2.77 -7.65 16.39
CA PRO A 74 -3.31 -6.32 16.72
C PRO A 74 -3.27 -5.36 15.53
N HIS A 75 -4.17 -4.39 15.48
CA HIS A 75 -4.15 -3.34 14.46
C HIS A 75 -3.44 -2.11 15.02
N GLU A 76 -2.98 -1.24 14.12
CA GLU A 76 -2.27 -0.03 14.53
C GLU A 76 -2.82 1.19 13.78
N LEU A 77 -3.00 2.30 14.50
CA LEU A 77 -3.35 3.60 13.96
C LEU A 77 -2.43 4.65 14.59
N TYR A 78 -1.79 5.46 13.76
CA TYR A 78 -0.89 6.53 14.19
C TYR A 78 -1.32 7.87 13.58
N ASP A 79 -1.35 8.90 14.42
CA ASP A 79 -1.49 10.30 14.04
C ASP A 79 -0.12 10.83 13.65
N LEU A 80 0.16 10.96 12.35
CA LEU A 80 1.46 11.36 11.84
C LEU A 80 1.76 12.85 12.02
N GLU A 81 0.75 13.66 12.33
CA GLU A 81 0.94 15.09 12.58
C GLU A 81 1.38 15.31 14.03
N ASN A 82 0.77 14.61 14.98
CA ASN A 82 1.07 14.74 16.41
C ASN A 82 2.07 13.71 16.94
N ASP A 83 2.21 12.57 16.26
CA ASP A 83 3.09 11.44 16.60
C ASP A 83 3.85 10.93 15.35
N PRO A 84 4.75 11.74 14.78
CA PRO A 84 5.50 11.38 13.56
C PRO A 84 6.43 10.17 13.75
N GLU A 85 6.80 9.86 15.00
CA GLU A 85 7.64 8.72 15.37
C GLU A 85 6.83 7.44 15.63
N GLU A 86 5.50 7.48 15.45
CA GLU A 86 4.59 6.33 15.52
C GLU A 86 4.71 5.57 16.87
N VAL A 87 4.82 6.32 17.97
CA VAL A 87 5.05 5.79 19.32
C VAL A 87 3.73 5.35 19.97
N PHE A 88 2.63 6.05 19.69
CA PHE A 88 1.35 5.87 20.37
C PHE A 88 0.32 5.26 19.42
N ASN A 89 0.07 3.96 19.59
CA ASN A 89 -0.98 3.27 18.84
C ASN A 89 -2.39 3.67 19.35
N LEU A 90 -3.19 4.26 18.47
CA LEU A 90 -4.55 4.75 18.71
C LEU A 90 -5.65 3.78 18.26
N ALA A 91 -5.31 2.60 17.72
CA ALA A 91 -6.27 1.69 17.09
C ALA A 91 -7.41 1.22 18.01
N ASP A 92 -7.12 1.04 19.30
CA ASP A 92 -8.09 0.59 20.30
C ASP A 92 -8.71 1.75 21.10
N HIS A 93 -8.35 2.99 20.79
CA HIS A 93 -8.84 4.17 21.50
C HIS A 93 -10.20 4.60 20.93
N ALA A 94 -11.24 4.63 21.79
CA ALA A 94 -12.64 4.81 21.37
C ALA A 94 -12.88 6.07 20.54
N ASP A 95 -12.21 7.18 20.88
CA ASP A 95 -12.35 8.46 20.15
C ASP A 95 -11.91 8.37 18.68
N TYR A 96 -11.01 7.45 18.35
CA TYR A 96 -10.45 7.28 17.00
C TYR A 96 -11.10 6.13 16.21
N ALA A 97 -12.12 5.47 16.77
CA ALA A 97 -12.78 4.33 16.13
C ALA A 97 -13.33 4.65 14.74
N HIS A 98 -13.83 5.87 14.55
CA HIS A 98 -14.35 6.33 13.25
C HIS A 98 -13.23 6.46 12.19
N ILE A 99 -12.02 6.85 12.61
CA ILE A 99 -10.84 6.96 11.73
C ILE A 99 -10.36 5.57 11.33
N VAL A 100 -10.31 4.63 12.28
CA VAL A 100 -9.99 3.22 12.00
C VAL A 100 -10.95 2.65 10.96
N GLN A 101 -12.25 2.90 11.10
CA GLN A 101 -13.26 2.42 10.16
C GLN A 101 -13.09 3.03 8.76
N ASP A 102 -12.86 4.34 8.65
CA ASP A 102 -12.63 5.00 7.36
C ASP A 102 -11.36 4.49 6.67
N MET A 103 -10.24 4.48 7.39
CA MET A 103 -8.95 4.00 6.89
C MET A 103 -9.04 2.54 6.45
N ARG A 104 -9.71 1.69 7.23
CA ARG A 104 -9.96 0.29 6.87
C ARG A 104 -10.77 0.17 5.59
N LYS A 105 -11.85 0.93 5.46
CA LYS A 105 -12.70 0.90 4.26
C LYS A 105 -11.92 1.31 3.01
N ARG A 106 -11.12 2.37 3.10
CA ARG A 106 -10.23 2.83 2.02
C ARG A 106 -9.20 1.77 1.66
N LEU A 107 -8.58 1.15 2.67
CA LEU A 107 -7.62 0.05 2.51
C LEU A 107 -8.23 -1.14 1.77
N GLU A 108 -9.36 -1.65 2.26
CA GLU A 108 -10.03 -2.80 1.66
C GLU A 108 -10.49 -2.50 0.22
N GLY A 109 -11.07 -1.32 -0.02
CA GLY A 109 -11.51 -0.91 -1.36
C GLY A 109 -10.36 -0.83 -2.37
N TRP A 110 -9.20 -0.32 -1.96
CA TRP A 110 -8.01 -0.28 -2.83
C TRP A 110 -7.54 -1.69 -3.17
N PHE A 111 -7.35 -2.56 -2.18
CA PHE A 111 -6.87 -3.91 -2.43
C PHE A 111 -7.90 -4.77 -3.19
N MET A 112 -9.21 -4.54 -3.03
CA MET A 112 -10.23 -5.19 -3.86
C MET A 112 -10.11 -4.84 -5.34
N THR A 113 -9.64 -3.63 -5.65
CA THR A 113 -9.50 -3.16 -7.03
C THR A 113 -8.21 -3.64 -7.67
N TYR A 114 -7.10 -3.63 -6.92
CA TYR A 114 -5.76 -3.79 -7.48
C TYR A 114 -5.03 -5.09 -7.11
N SER A 115 -5.64 -5.97 -6.30
CA SER A 115 -5.04 -7.27 -5.95
C SER A 115 -5.48 -8.36 -6.90
N GLN A 116 -4.58 -9.32 -7.12
CA GLN A 116 -4.85 -10.58 -7.81
C GLN A 116 -5.35 -11.63 -6.82
N PRO A 117 -6.63 -12.07 -6.89
CA PRO A 117 -7.21 -12.99 -5.91
C PRO A 117 -6.46 -14.32 -5.76
N GLU A 118 -5.88 -14.82 -6.85
CA GLU A 118 -5.16 -16.09 -6.94
C GLU A 118 -3.83 -16.12 -6.16
N ILE A 119 -3.29 -14.94 -5.83
CA ILE A 119 -2.02 -14.76 -5.12
C ILE A 119 -2.12 -13.72 -3.99
N ASP A 120 -3.32 -13.53 -3.42
CA ASP A 120 -3.56 -12.54 -2.37
C ASP A 120 -2.70 -12.78 -1.12
N GLY A 121 -1.88 -11.80 -0.76
CA GLY A 121 -0.92 -11.87 0.35
C GLY A 121 -1.55 -12.15 1.72
N ARG A 122 -2.84 -11.83 1.94
CA ARG A 122 -3.59 -12.18 3.16
C ARG A 122 -3.64 -13.67 3.43
N SER A 123 -3.62 -14.46 2.37
CA SER A 123 -3.67 -15.93 2.42
C SER A 123 -2.28 -16.57 2.48
N GLN A 124 -1.21 -15.77 2.33
CA GLN A 124 0.16 -16.27 2.20
C GLN A 124 0.94 -16.07 3.50
N GLY A 125 1.60 -17.15 3.95
CA GLY A 125 2.49 -17.08 5.11
C GLY A 125 3.82 -16.40 4.79
N VAL A 126 4.35 -15.60 5.73
CA VAL A 126 5.70 -15.04 5.60
C VAL A 126 6.73 -16.12 5.93
N THR A 127 7.38 -16.67 4.90
CA THR A 127 8.35 -17.77 5.06
C THR A 127 9.82 -17.34 5.01
N GLY A 128 10.08 -16.06 4.70
CA GLY A 128 11.42 -15.53 4.47
C GLY A 128 12.06 -15.94 3.14
N LYS A 129 11.32 -16.58 2.24
CA LYS A 129 11.85 -17.14 0.97
C LYS A 129 11.49 -16.38 -0.29
N GLY A 130 10.75 -15.27 -0.19
CA GLY A 130 10.29 -14.54 -1.38
C GLY A 130 11.41 -14.07 -2.32
N GLN A 131 12.67 -14.04 -1.85
CA GLN A 131 13.84 -13.72 -2.66
C GLN A 131 14.41 -14.91 -3.45
N ILE A 132 14.06 -16.15 -3.09
CA ILE A 132 14.66 -17.38 -3.63
C ILE A 132 13.63 -18.36 -4.21
N ASP A 133 12.34 -18.16 -3.95
CA ASP A 133 11.24 -18.99 -4.46
C ASP A 133 9.94 -18.17 -4.51
N TRP A 134 8.91 -18.71 -5.18
CA TRP A 134 7.58 -18.09 -5.18
C TRP A 134 6.99 -18.00 -3.77
N ALA A 135 6.23 -16.94 -3.52
CA ALA A 135 5.56 -16.72 -2.23
C ALA A 135 4.22 -17.47 -2.11
N ASP A 136 3.72 -18.05 -3.21
CA ASP A 136 2.40 -18.67 -3.32
C ASP A 136 2.47 -20.19 -3.61
N HIS A 137 1.37 -20.76 -4.10
CA HIS A 137 1.22 -22.17 -4.45
C HIS A 137 2.24 -22.69 -5.49
N ARG A 138 2.95 -21.81 -6.20
CA ARG A 138 4.00 -22.14 -7.17
C ARG A 138 5.36 -22.46 -6.51
N ALA A 139 5.48 -22.26 -5.20
CA ALA A 139 6.71 -22.53 -4.46
C ALA A 139 7.13 -24.00 -4.57
N ARG A 140 8.44 -24.26 -4.80
CA ARG A 140 8.98 -25.61 -4.99
C ARG A 140 9.27 -26.34 -3.67
N GLY A 141 8.99 -25.71 -2.53
CA GLY A 141 9.02 -26.37 -1.22
C GLY A 141 10.42 -26.59 -0.63
N GLY A 142 11.16 -25.53 -0.30
CA GLY A 142 12.39 -25.63 0.53
C GLY A 142 12.12 -25.74 2.04
N ARG A 143 13.15 -25.94 2.89
CA ARG A 143 13.01 -25.84 4.36
C ARG A 143 12.65 -24.41 4.78
N ARG A 144 11.62 -24.21 5.61
CA ARG A 144 11.32 -22.88 6.20
C ARG A 144 12.48 -22.46 7.10
N TYR A 145 12.91 -21.21 6.98
CA TYR A 145 13.92 -20.67 7.88
C TYR A 145 13.27 -20.42 9.24
N PHE A 146 13.81 -21.05 10.29
CA PHE A 146 13.47 -20.76 11.67
C PHE A 146 14.70 -20.12 12.30
N PRO A 147 14.66 -18.83 12.70
CA PRO A 147 15.73 -18.27 13.52
C PRO A 147 15.82 -19.07 14.83
N ARG A 148 17.05 -19.36 15.26
CA ARG A 148 17.34 -20.00 16.55
C ARG A 148 17.26 -19.00 17.68
#